data_AF-A0A9E0RAE8-F1
#
_entry.id   AF-A0A9E0RAE8-F1
#
_cell.length_a   1.000
_cell.length_b   1.000
_cell.length_c   1.000
_cell.angle_alpha   90.00
_cell.angle_beta   90.00
_cell.angle_gamma   90.00
#
_symmetry.space_group_name_H-M   'P 1'
#
loop_
_entity.id
_entity.type
_entity.pdbx_description
1 polymer ?
#
loop_
_entity_poly.entity_id
_entity_poly.type
_entity_poly.pdbx_seq_one_letter_code
_entity_poly.pdbx_strand_id
1 'polypeptide(L)' 'MYAGIMLALIAWAIFLSSPWALLGPLAFVLYISRFQIAPEESALDALFGPEYAAYKARVRRWI' A
#
# COMPACT_ATOMS: atom_id res chain seq x y z
N MET A 1 -2.99 7.17 0.71
CA MET A 1 -2.79 7.04 2.17
C MET A 1 -1.67 6.06 2.51
N TYR A 2 -1.79 4.77 2.15
CA TYR A 2 -0.83 3.73 2.53
C TYR A 2 0.61 3.96 2.04
N ALA A 3 0.79 4.47 0.82
CA ALA A 3 2.11 4.82 0.30
C ALA A 3 2.83 5.89 1.15
N GLY A 4 2.09 6.86 1.69
CA GLY A 4 2.66 7.88 2.59
C GLY A 4 3.15 7.28 3.91
N ILE A 5 2.39 6.34 4.48
CA ILE A 5 2.79 5.62 5.70
C ILE A 5 4.01 4.74 5.44
N MET A 6 4.05 4.04 4.31
CA MET A 6 5.22 3.27 3.87
C MET A 6 6.47 4.16 3.78
N LEU A 7 6.37 5.33 3.14
CA LEU A 7 7.47 6.27 3.03
C LEU A 7 7.89 6.82 4.41
N ALA A 8 6.95 7.09 5.30
CA ALA A 8 7.24 7.51 6.68
C ALA A 8 7.99 6.42 7.46
N LEU A 9 7.61 5.14 7.32
CA LEU A 9 8.32 4.02 7.94
C LEU A 9 9.72 3.83 7.36
N ILE A 10 9.91 4.05 6.05
CA ILE A 10 11.24 4.04 5.43
C ILE A 10 12.09 5.20 5.97
N ALA A 11 11.54 6.41 6.04
CA ALA A 11 12.22 7.56 6.62
C ALA A 11 12.60 7.31 8.08
N TRP A 12 11.73 6.65 8.85
CA TRP A 12 11.99 6.25 10.23
C TRP A 12 13.14 5.22 10.33
N ALA A 13 13.15 4.20 9.46
CA ALA A 13 14.24 3.22 9.41
C ALA A 13 15.60 3.87 9.08
N ILE A 14 15.60 4.84 8.15
CA ILE A 14 16.79 5.64 7.81
C ILE A 14 17.22 6.50 9.00
N PHE A 15 16.27 7.17 9.68
CA PHE A 15 16.56 7.97 10.87
C PHE A 15 17.24 7.15 11.98
N LEU A 16 16.79 5.91 12.19
CA LEU A 16 17.40 4.98 13.14
C LEU A 16 18.78 4.44 12.69
N SER A 17 19.20 4.70 11.45
CA SER A 17 20.44 4.17 10.84
C SER A 17 20.59 2.65 10.98
N SER A 18 19.47 1.92 10.96
CA SER A 18 19.43 0.48 11.19
C SER A 18 18.80 -0.24 10.00
N PRO A 19 19.56 -1.04 9.23
CA PRO A 19 19.02 -1.81 8.12
C PRO A 19 17.92 -2.79 8.55
N TRP A 20 17.98 -3.31 9.77
CA TRP A 20 16.95 -4.19 10.34
C TRP A 20 15.59 -3.53 10.46
N ALA A 21 15.55 -2.20 10.64
CA ALA A 21 14.30 -1.46 10.71
C ALA A 21 13.51 -1.47 9.38
N LEU A 22 14.16 -1.79 8.25
CA LEU A 22 13.49 -1.94 6.95
C LEU A 22 12.56 -3.17 6.88
N LEU A 23 12.70 -4.12 7.81
CA LEU A 23 11.74 -5.23 7.95
C LEU A 23 10.34 -4.71 8.30
N GLY A 24 10.24 -3.58 9.01
CA GLY A 24 8.97 -2.94 9.34
C GLY A 24 8.18 -2.48 8.10
N PRO A 25 8.72 -1.58 7.26
CA PRO A 25 8.11 -1.21 5.98
C PRO A 25 7.76 -2.41 5.10
N LEU A 26 8.66 -3.41 5.01
CA LEU A 26 8.41 -4.61 4.21
C LEU A 26 7.20 -5.41 4.73
N ALA A 27 7.18 -5.69 6.04
CA ALA A 27 6.06 -6.38 6.68
C ALA A 27 4.76 -5.58 6.54
N PHE A 28 4.82 -4.26 6.67
CA PHE A 28 3.67 -3.37 6.48
C PHE A 28 3.09 -3.48 5.07
N VAL A 29 3.92 -3.41 4.02
CA VAL A 29 3.46 -3.53 2.63
C VAL A 29 2.81 -4.88 2.38
N LEU A 30 3.41 -5.98 2.86
CA LEU A 30 2.85 -7.32 2.69
C LEU A 30 1.50 -7.47 3.40
N TYR A 31 1.41 -7.00 4.64
CA TYR A 31 0.21 -7.09 5.45
C TYR A 31 -0.92 -6.25 4.87
N ILE A 32 -0.68 -4.97 4.61
CA ILE A 32 -1.70 -4.03 4.18
C ILE A 32 -2.19 -4.37 2.76
N SER A 33 -1.30 -4.85 1.88
CA SER A 33 -1.69 -5.29 0.54
C SER A 33 -2.68 -6.45 0.58
N ARG A 34 -2.55 -7.36 1.54
CA ARG A 34 -3.36 -8.57 1.60
C ARG A 34 -4.65 -8.39 2.38
N PHE A 35 -4.60 -7.70 3.51
CA PHE A 35 -5.71 -7.63 4.46
C PHE A 35 -6.52 -6.35 4.39
N GLN A 36 -5.99 -5.27 3.81
CA GLN A 36 -6.70 -3.99 3.69
C GLN A 36 -6.96 -3.63 2.23
N ILE A 37 -5.92 -3.54 1.40
CA ILE A 37 -6.07 -3.12 0.00
C ILE A 37 -6.94 -4.11 -0.77
N ALA A 38 -6.66 -5.42 -0.73
CA ALA A 38 -7.43 -6.39 -1.52
C ALA A 38 -8.95 -6.42 -1.18
N PRO A 39 -9.37 -6.43 0.10
CA PRO A 39 -10.79 -6.27 0.44
C PRO A 39 -11.38 -4.92 0.02
N GLU A 40 -10.64 -3.82 0.20
CA GLU A 40 -11.08 -2.48 -0.19
C GLU A 40 -11.32 -2.39 -1.71
N GLU A 41 -10.40 -2.93 -2.51
CA GLU A 41 -10.58 -2.98 -3.97
C GLU A 41 -11.75 -3.87 -4.39
N SER A 42 -12.00 -5.00 -3.70
CA SER A 42 -13.16 -5.84 -3.99
C SER A 42 -14.47 -5.12 -3.70
N ALA A 43 -14.52 -4.30 -2.65
CA ALA A 43 -15.69 -3.49 -2.33
C ALA A 43 -15.88 -2.38 -3.37
N LEU A 44 -14.79 -1.74 -3.80
CA LEU A 44 -14.82 -0.71 -4.85
C LEU A 44 -15.22 -1.27 -6.22
N ASP A 45 -14.73 -2.47 -6.58
CA ASP A 45 -15.18 -3.20 -7.77
C ASP A 45 -16.68 -3.48 -7.72
N ALA A 46 -17.23 -3.86 -6.56
CA ALA A 46 -18.66 -4.10 -6.41
C ALA A 46 -19.52 -2.82 -6.49
N LEU A 47 -19.00 -1.68 -6.02
CA LEU A 47 -19.71 -0.40 -5.98
C LEU A 47 -19.65 0.37 -7.31
N PHE A 48 -18.50 0.35 -7.98
CA PHE A 48 -18.22 1.20 -9.16
C PHE A 48 -17.96 0.42 -10.45
N GLY A 49 -17.69 -0.89 -10.34
CA GLY A 49 -17.58 -1.82 -11.47
C GLY A 49 -16.65 -1.33 -12.59
N PRO A 50 -17.16 -1.10 -13.84
CA PRO A 50 -16.33 -0.78 -15.00
C PRO A 50 -15.48 0.49 -14.84
N GLU A 51 -15.99 1.49 -14.13
CA GLU A 51 -15.32 2.78 -13.93
C GLU A 51 -14.07 2.61 -13.06
N TYR A 52 -14.16 1.76 -12.04
CA TYR A 52 -13.05 1.43 -11.17
C TYR A 52 -12.02 0.53 -11.88
N ALA A 53 -12.45 -0.38 -12.76
CA ALA A 53 -11.53 -1.14 -13.61
C ALA A 53 -10.70 -0.22 -14.53
N ALA A 54 -11.34 0.78 -15.15
CA ALA A 54 -10.66 1.78 -15.97
C ALA A 54 -9.71 2.66 -15.14
N TYR A 55 -10.06 2.98 -13.90
CA TYR A 55 -9.20 3.69 -12.96
C TYR A 55 -7.96 2.86 -12.58
N LYS A 56 -8.14 1.58 -12.21
CA LYS A 56 -7.04 0.65 -11.88
C LYS A 56 -6.04 0.49 -13.03
N ALA A 57 -6.48 0.60 -14.28
CA ALA A 57 -5.59 0.54 -15.44
C ALA A 57 -4.68 1.77 -15.59
N ARG A 58 -5.06 2.91 -15.00
CA ARG A 58 -4.33 4.18 -15.10
C ARG A 58 -3.42 4.45 -13.90
N VAL A 59 -3.76 3.91 -12.73
CA VAL A 59 -3.08 4.21 -11.46
C VAL A 59 -2.52 2.94 -10.86
N ARG A 60 -1.20 2.93 -10.60
CA ARG A 60 -0.54 1.81 -9.91
C ARG A 60 -0.74 1.92 -8.40
N ARG A 61 -0.75 0.76 -7.73
CA ARG A 61 -1.11 0.61 -6.32
C ARG A 61 -0.15 1.31 -5.34
N TRP A 62 1.14 1.38 -5.68
CA TRP A 62 2.19 1.92 -4.81
C TRP A 62 2.93 3.10 -5.44
N ILE A 63 3.34 3.00 -6.72
CA ILE A 63 3.95 4.06 -7.56
C ILE A 63 3.63 3.78 -9.02
#